data_AF-A0A0B4HNV1-F1
#
_entry.id   AF-A0A0B4HNV1-F1
#
_cell.length_a   1.000
_cell.length_b   1.000
_cell.length_c   1.000
_cell.angle_alpha   90.00
_cell.angle_beta   90.00
_cell.angle_gamma   90.00
#
_symmetry.space_group_name_H-M   'P 1'
#
loop_
_entity.id
_entity.type
_entity.pdbx_description
1 polymer ?
#
loop_
_entity_poly.entity_id
_entity_poly.type
_entity_poly.pdbx_seq_one_letter_code
_entity_poly.pdbx_strand_id
1 'polypeptide(L)'
;MATSTPKVRVGVAVFVLASKNEDRENPRFLVGRRKGSHGAGTMALPGGHLEFGEETEECAARELLEETGLKVTDIRFLTATNDFMPEDTKHYITLFHVCVRENDDDEPQLLEPDKCESWEWITWNDLLGWIQASQNKSAENDDLKHKIFIPLLNIAKQRPGVRPTDV
;
A
#
# COMPACT_ATOMS: atom_id res chain seq x y z
N MET A 1 -21.57 -29.35 -4.93
CA MET A 1 -20.25 -28.68 -4.81
C MET A 1 -20.31 -27.76 -3.60
N ALA A 2 -19.41 -27.91 -2.63
CA ALA A 2 -19.40 -27.02 -1.47
C ALA A 2 -18.93 -25.63 -1.93
N THR A 3 -19.81 -24.63 -1.89
CA THR A 3 -19.42 -23.24 -2.02
C THR A 3 -18.60 -22.89 -0.78
N SER A 4 -17.30 -22.62 -0.95
CA SER A 4 -16.46 -22.25 0.19
C SER A 4 -17.01 -20.98 0.83
N THR A 5 -17.28 -21.01 2.13
CA THR A 5 -17.73 -19.83 2.88
C THR A 5 -16.74 -18.68 2.68
N PRO A 6 -17.22 -17.43 2.44
CA PRO A 6 -16.34 -16.27 2.37
C PRO A 6 -15.46 -16.18 3.61
N LYS A 7 -14.15 -15.95 3.42
CA LYS A 7 -13.17 -15.82 4.49
C LYS A 7 -12.56 -14.44 4.49
N VAL A 8 -12.38 -13.90 5.69
CA VAL A 8 -11.50 -12.75 5.93
C VAL A 8 -10.06 -13.20 5.70
N ARG A 9 -9.30 -12.40 4.96
CA ARG A 9 -7.90 -12.64 4.61
C ARG A 9 -7.00 -11.62 5.33
N VAL A 10 -5.72 -11.93 5.45
CA VAL A 10 -4.72 -10.99 5.98
C VAL A 10 -3.76 -10.61 4.85
N GLY A 11 -3.56 -9.31 4.67
CA GLY A 11 -2.54 -8.77 3.78
C GLY A 11 -1.57 -7.89 4.55
N VAL A 12 -0.38 -7.71 3.99
CA VAL A 12 0.64 -6.78 4.49
C VAL A 12 0.93 -5.76 3.40
N ALA A 13 1.00 -4.49 3.77
CA ALA A 13 1.34 -3.38 2.90
C ALA A 13 2.43 -2.53 3.55
N VAL A 14 3.37 -2.01 2.76
CA VAL A 14 4.58 -1.40 3.33
C VAL A 14 4.81 0.03 2.83
N PHE A 15 4.95 0.95 3.78
CA PHE A 15 5.49 2.28 3.53
C PHE A 15 7.02 2.21 3.52
N VAL A 16 7.61 2.15 2.34
CA VAL A 16 9.06 2.33 2.17
C VAL A 16 9.34 3.82 2.16
N LEU A 17 10.04 4.34 3.18
CA LEU A 17 10.48 5.73 3.18
C LEU A 17 11.63 5.91 2.20
N ALA A 18 11.59 7.01 1.43
CA ALA A 18 12.62 7.30 0.43
C ALA A 18 14.00 7.57 1.07
N SER A 19 14.05 8.01 2.32
CA SER A 19 15.29 8.14 3.09
C SER A 19 15.01 8.02 4.59
N LYS A 20 16.04 7.73 5.38
CA LYS A 20 15.97 7.81 6.85
C LYS A 20 15.75 9.23 7.38
N ASN A 21 15.99 10.25 6.55
CA ASN A 21 15.89 11.66 6.91
C ASN A 21 14.65 12.33 6.29
N GLU A 22 13.59 11.57 6.00
CA GLU A 22 12.35 12.14 5.48
C GLU A 22 11.72 13.16 6.44
N ASP A 23 10.97 14.10 5.88
CA ASP A 23 10.17 15.05 6.66
C ASP A 23 9.20 14.28 7.55
N ARG A 24 9.20 14.57 8.86
CA ARG A 24 8.32 13.91 9.82
C ARG A 24 6.84 14.19 9.56
N GLU A 25 6.51 15.36 9.03
CA GLU A 25 5.14 15.78 8.77
C GLU A 25 4.68 15.43 7.35
N ASN A 26 5.62 15.39 6.41
CA ASN A 26 5.33 15.12 5.00
C ASN A 26 6.34 14.15 4.34
N PRO A 27 6.46 12.91 4.85
CA PRO A 27 7.45 11.98 4.34
C PRO A 27 7.15 11.56 2.90
N ARG A 28 8.21 11.25 2.14
CA ARG A 28 8.10 10.57 0.85
C ARG A 28 8.18 9.06 0.99
N PHE A 29 7.33 8.37 0.25
CA PHE A 29 7.27 6.92 0.22
C PHE A 29 6.87 6.37 -1.15
N LEU A 30 7.11 5.07 -1.34
CA LEU A 30 6.88 4.39 -2.59
C LEU A 30 5.41 3.98 -2.78
N VAL A 31 4.86 4.26 -3.97
CA VAL A 31 3.58 3.70 -4.42
C VAL A 31 3.71 3.13 -5.83
N GLY A 32 2.91 2.11 -6.12
CA GLY A 32 2.84 1.47 -7.43
C GLY A 32 1.45 1.59 -8.05
N ARG A 33 1.39 1.71 -9.37
CA ARG A 33 0.13 1.67 -10.13
C ARG A 33 -0.22 0.22 -10.48
N ARG A 34 -1.33 -0.28 -9.95
CA ARG A 34 -1.76 -1.68 -10.12
C ARG A 34 -2.27 -1.96 -11.54
N LYS A 35 -1.90 -3.10 -12.12
CA LYS A 35 -2.46 -3.66 -13.38
C LYS A 35 -3.42 -4.84 -13.16
N GLY A 36 -3.33 -5.51 -12.02
CA GLY A 36 -4.11 -6.72 -11.76
C GLY A 36 -5.63 -6.50 -11.78
N SER A 37 -6.39 -7.59 -11.99
CA SER A 37 -7.86 -7.58 -12.16
C SER A 37 -8.66 -6.91 -11.02
N HIS A 38 -8.05 -6.72 -9.85
CA HIS A 38 -8.66 -6.04 -8.71
C HIS A 38 -7.93 -4.74 -8.42
N GLY A 39 -8.64 -3.62 -8.55
CA GLY A 39 -8.08 -2.28 -8.37
C GLY A 39 -7.12 -1.86 -9.49
N ALA A 40 -7.30 -2.36 -10.72
CA ALA A 40 -6.52 -1.90 -11.87
C ALA A 40 -6.59 -0.36 -12.01
N GLY A 41 -5.45 0.26 -12.29
CA GLY A 41 -5.30 1.71 -12.40
C GLY A 41 -5.26 2.46 -11.05
N THR A 42 -5.36 1.76 -9.91
CA THR A 42 -5.23 2.39 -8.59
C THR A 42 -3.79 2.41 -8.09
N MET A 43 -3.44 3.42 -7.30
CA MET A 43 -2.20 3.53 -6.56
C MET A 43 -2.29 2.70 -5.28
N ALA A 44 -1.28 1.87 -5.03
CA ALA A 44 -1.16 1.05 -3.83
C ALA A 44 0.28 1.07 -3.31
N LEU A 45 0.43 0.68 -2.05
CA LEU A 45 1.74 0.33 -1.51
C LEU A 45 2.17 -1.03 -2.05
N PRO A 46 3.49 -1.30 -2.10
CA PRO A 46 3.97 -2.66 -2.25
C PRO A 46 3.49 -3.55 -1.10
N GLY A 47 3.30 -4.83 -1.39
CA GLY A 47 2.82 -5.81 -0.41
C GLY A 47 1.82 -6.82 -0.97
N GLY A 48 1.56 -7.86 -0.18
CA GLY A 48 0.75 -8.99 -0.61
C GLY A 48 0.14 -9.76 0.54
N HIS A 49 -0.01 -11.06 0.36
CA HIS A 49 -0.67 -11.94 1.33
C HIS A 49 0.33 -12.40 2.39
N LEU A 50 -0.11 -12.39 3.65
CA LEU A 50 0.63 -13.06 4.72
C LEU A 50 0.58 -14.57 4.50
N GLU A 51 1.74 -15.22 4.43
CA GLU A 51 1.82 -16.67 4.29
C GLU A 51 1.65 -17.39 5.63
N PHE A 52 1.33 -18.69 5.57
CA PHE A 52 1.10 -19.48 6.77
C PHE A 52 2.42 -19.69 7.54
N GLY A 53 2.46 -19.20 8.78
CA GLY A 53 3.63 -19.32 9.66
C GLY A 53 4.69 -18.23 9.44
N GLU A 54 4.41 -17.24 8.58
CA GLU A 54 5.27 -16.11 8.31
C GLU A 54 5.04 -14.99 9.34
N GLU A 55 6.13 -14.38 9.83
CA GLU A 55 6.03 -13.16 10.63
C GLU A 55 5.67 -11.97 9.75
N THR A 56 4.99 -10.96 10.29
CA THR A 56 4.45 -9.88 9.45
C THR A 56 5.51 -8.99 8.82
N GLU A 57 6.64 -8.85 9.51
CA GLU A 57 7.83 -8.14 9.07
C GLU A 57 8.58 -8.93 7.99
N GLU A 58 8.57 -10.27 8.06
CA GLU A 58 9.13 -11.14 7.02
C GLU A 58 8.33 -11.02 5.73
N CYS A 59 6.99 -11.02 5.83
CA CYS A 59 6.10 -10.78 4.70
C CYS A 59 6.36 -9.43 4.04
N ALA A 60 6.49 -8.37 4.85
CA ALA A 60 6.82 -7.03 4.36
C ALA A 60 8.16 -7.02 3.59
N ALA A 61 9.21 -7.64 4.15
CA ALA A 61 10.51 -7.71 3.50
C ALA A 61 10.48 -8.53 2.20
N ARG A 62 9.80 -9.68 2.20
CA ARG A 62 9.67 -10.58 1.06
C ARG A 62 8.96 -9.89 -0.10
N GLU A 63 7.76 -9.36 0.14
CA GLU A 63 6.95 -8.72 -0.91
C GLU A 63 7.69 -7.52 -1.51
N LEU A 64 8.36 -6.71 -0.68
CA LEU A 64 9.17 -5.60 -1.17
C LEU A 64 10.30 -6.04 -2.09
N LEU A 65 11.03 -7.07 -1.69
CA LEU A 65 12.13 -7.61 -2.48
C LEU A 65 11.62 -8.20 -3.79
N GLU A 66 10.52 -8.97 -3.76
CA GLU A 66 9.89 -9.60 -4.92
C GLU A 66 9.35 -8.58 -5.93
N GLU A 67 8.68 -7.53 -5.45
CA GLU A 67 8.01 -6.56 -6.32
C GLU A 67 8.93 -5.45 -6.83
N THR A 68 9.91 -5.04 -6.01
CA THR A 68 10.71 -3.81 -6.24
C THR A 68 12.22 -4.05 -6.31
N GLY A 69 12.71 -5.17 -5.79
CA GLY A 69 14.15 -5.43 -5.66
C GLY A 69 14.84 -4.60 -4.55
N LEU A 70 14.10 -3.76 -3.82
CA LEU A 70 14.65 -2.94 -2.74
C LEU A 70 14.95 -3.80 -1.52
N LYS A 71 16.14 -3.59 -0.94
CA LYS A 71 16.46 -4.07 0.40
C LYS A 71 16.14 -3.00 1.42
N VAL A 72 15.54 -3.43 2.52
CA VAL A 72 15.02 -2.53 3.56
C VAL A 72 15.46 -2.97 4.94
N THR A 73 15.46 -2.01 5.85
CA THR A 73 15.78 -2.22 7.27
C THR A 73 14.74 -1.50 8.14
N ASP A 74 14.79 -1.77 9.45
CA ASP A 74 13.93 -1.12 10.44
C ASP A 74 12.43 -1.24 10.13
N ILE A 75 12.01 -2.46 9.76
CA ILE A 75 10.61 -2.79 9.50
C ILE A 75 9.86 -2.76 10.82
N ARG A 76 8.87 -1.88 10.91
CA ARG A 76 8.09 -1.65 12.13
C ARG A 76 6.61 -1.60 11.80
N PHE A 77 5.80 -2.24 12.65
CA PHE A 77 4.35 -2.19 12.53
C PHE A 77 3.84 -0.77 12.77
N LEU A 78 3.00 -0.25 11.86
CA LEU A 78 2.37 1.07 11.96
C LEU A 78 0.93 0.97 12.43
N THR A 79 0.09 0.27 11.68
CA THR A 79 -1.35 0.21 11.94
C THR A 79 -2.03 -0.92 11.15
N ALA A 80 -3.35 -1.05 11.27
CA ALA A 80 -4.14 -1.99 10.48
C ALA A 80 -5.49 -1.41 10.07
N THR A 81 -6.02 -1.82 8.92
CA THR A 81 -7.36 -1.47 8.42
C THR A 81 -8.24 -2.70 8.22
N ASN A 82 -9.55 -2.47 8.25
CA ASN A 82 -10.57 -3.44 7.87
C ASN A 82 -11.14 -3.07 6.49
N ASP A 83 -10.87 -3.89 5.48
CA ASP A 83 -11.11 -3.58 4.07
C ASP A 83 -12.15 -4.52 3.47
N PHE A 84 -13.41 -4.11 3.54
CA PHE A 84 -14.53 -4.85 2.95
C PHE A 84 -14.84 -4.34 1.54
N MET A 85 -14.74 -5.23 0.55
CA MET A 85 -14.90 -4.95 -0.87
C MET A 85 -16.02 -5.88 -1.42
N PRO A 86 -17.30 -5.50 -1.23
CA PRO A 86 -18.43 -6.37 -1.56
C PRO A 86 -18.53 -6.69 -3.05
N GLU A 87 -18.19 -5.74 -3.93
CA GLU A 87 -18.21 -5.91 -5.40
C GLU A 87 -17.24 -7.02 -5.85
N ASP A 88 -16.11 -7.15 -5.17
CA ASP A 88 -15.10 -8.17 -5.43
C ASP A 88 -15.27 -9.43 -4.56
N THR A 89 -16.29 -9.48 -3.70
CA THR A 89 -16.48 -10.53 -2.68
C THR A 89 -15.23 -10.76 -1.82
N LYS A 90 -14.51 -9.68 -1.51
CA LYS A 90 -13.24 -9.69 -0.77
C LYS A 90 -13.36 -8.98 0.56
N HIS A 91 -12.66 -9.51 1.56
CA HIS A 91 -12.54 -8.91 2.87
C HIS A 91 -11.13 -9.16 3.40
N TYR A 92 -10.39 -8.08 3.62
CA TYR A 92 -9.04 -8.13 4.16
C TYR A 92 -8.96 -7.39 5.49
N ILE A 93 -8.12 -7.91 6.39
CA ILE A 93 -7.41 -7.09 7.35
C ILE A 93 -6.05 -6.78 6.72
N THR A 94 -5.73 -5.51 6.52
CA THR A 94 -4.43 -5.10 5.97
C THR A 94 -3.58 -4.56 7.11
N LEU A 95 -2.41 -5.16 7.32
CA LEU A 95 -1.41 -4.71 8.27
C LEU A 95 -0.43 -3.79 7.53
N PHE A 96 -0.20 -2.60 8.06
CA PHE A 96 0.73 -1.63 7.50
C PHE A 96 2.03 -1.63 8.29
N HIS A 97 3.13 -1.81 7.58
CA HIS A 97 4.47 -1.64 8.11
C HIS A 97 5.12 -0.40 7.50
N VAL A 98 6.13 0.10 8.19
CA VAL A 98 7.02 1.15 7.69
C VAL A 98 8.44 0.61 7.74
N CYS A 99 9.24 0.94 6.74
CA CYS A 99 10.66 0.62 6.71
C CYS A 99 11.44 1.71 6.00
N VAL A 100 12.77 1.65 6.10
CA VAL A 100 13.69 2.53 5.37
C VAL A 100 14.51 1.70 4.38
N ARG A 101 14.85 2.28 3.23
CA ARG A 101 15.80 1.66 2.29
C ARG A 101 17.14 1.46 2.98
N GLU A 102 17.79 0.32 2.72
CA GLU A 102 19.15 0.06 3.20
C GLU A 102 20.15 1.04 2.57
N ASN A 103 19.91 1.42 1.31
CA ASN A 103 20.68 2.40 0.56
C ASN A 103 19.76 3.40 -0.17
N ASP A 104 20.02 4.70 0.00
CA ASP A 104 19.23 5.77 -0.62
C ASP A 104 19.45 5.86 -2.15
N ASP A 105 20.51 5.24 -2.68
CA ASP A 105 20.80 5.18 -4.12
C ASP A 105 20.08 4.02 -4.84
N ASP A 106 19.50 3.06 -4.10
CA ASP A 106 18.82 1.91 -4.70
C ASP A 106 17.43 2.31 -5.22
N GLU A 107 17.23 2.24 -6.54
CA GLU A 107 15.95 2.57 -7.16
C GLU A 107 15.04 1.34 -7.32
N PRO A 108 13.71 1.49 -7.16
CA PRO A 108 12.76 0.41 -7.32
C PRO A 108 12.72 -0.07 -8.77
N GLN A 109 12.72 -1.39 -8.95
CA GLN A 109 12.62 -2.06 -10.24
C GLN A 109 11.21 -2.59 -10.44
N LEU A 110 10.75 -2.64 -11.69
CA LEU A 110 9.46 -3.25 -12.02
C LEU A 110 9.64 -4.75 -12.23
N LEU A 111 9.75 -5.52 -11.14
CA LEU A 111 10.02 -6.96 -11.21
C LEU A 111 8.78 -7.79 -11.57
N GLU A 112 7.58 -7.27 -11.30
CA GLU A 112 6.31 -7.90 -11.66
C GLU A 112 5.49 -7.05 -12.65
N PRO A 113 5.93 -6.93 -13.92
CA PRO A 113 5.34 -6.01 -14.90
C PRO A 113 3.89 -6.34 -15.29
N ASP A 114 3.42 -7.55 -14.97
CA ASP A 114 2.03 -7.99 -15.17
C ASP A 114 1.11 -7.53 -14.03
N LYS A 115 1.66 -7.24 -12.84
CA LYS A 115 0.90 -6.80 -11.66
C LYS A 115 1.00 -5.30 -11.40
N CYS A 116 2.12 -4.68 -11.78
CA CYS A 116 2.40 -3.25 -11.57
C CYS A 116 2.78 -2.58 -12.91
N GLU A 117 2.43 -1.30 -13.07
CA GLU A 117 2.75 -0.50 -14.24
C GLU A 117 3.98 0.38 -14.03
N SER A 118 4.07 1.01 -12.86
CA SER A 118 5.10 1.98 -12.52
C SER A 118 5.23 2.08 -11.01
N TRP A 119 6.41 2.50 -10.58
CA TRP A 119 6.73 2.88 -9.21
C TRP A 119 6.98 4.39 -9.16
N GLU A 120 6.42 5.07 -8.17
CA GLU A 120 6.51 6.52 -8.00
C GLU A 120 6.74 6.86 -6.52
N TRP A 121 7.70 7.75 -6.25
CA TRP A 121 7.91 8.34 -4.93
C TRP A 121 6.95 9.53 -4.77
N ILE A 122 6.08 9.49 -3.77
CA ILE A 122 5.10 10.55 -3.49
C ILE A 122 5.23 11.03 -2.06
N THR A 123 4.76 12.24 -1.78
CA THR A 123 4.67 12.75 -0.41
C THR A 123 3.38 12.32 0.27
N TRP A 124 3.35 12.34 1.61
CA TRP A 124 2.13 12.12 2.38
C TRP A 124 1.01 13.11 2.02
N ASN A 125 1.35 14.37 1.79
CA ASN A 125 0.41 15.40 1.36
C ASN A 125 -0.15 15.13 -0.04
N ASP A 126 0.62 14.56 -0.96
CA ASP A 126 0.10 14.14 -2.28
C ASP A 126 -1.01 13.10 -2.09
N LEU A 127 -0.75 12.07 -1.27
CA LEU A 127 -1.75 11.03 -0.97
C LEU A 127 -3.01 11.63 -0.34
N LEU A 128 -2.86 12.48 0.68
CA LEU A 128 -4.01 13.13 1.33
C LEU A 128 -4.81 13.99 0.34
N GLY A 129 -4.13 14.72 -0.54
CA GLY A 129 -4.76 15.50 -1.60
C GLY A 129 -5.55 14.63 -2.57
N TRP A 130 -5.00 13.46 -2.97
CA TRP A 130 -5.70 12.50 -3.81
C TRP A 130 -6.93 11.89 -3.11
N ILE A 131 -6.82 11.56 -1.83
CA ILE A 131 -7.94 11.04 -1.02
C ILE A 131 -9.06 12.09 -0.96
N GLN A 132 -8.73 13.35 -0.66
CA GLN A 132 -9.71 14.42 -0.59
C GLN A 132 -10.40 14.68 -1.94
N ALA A 133 -9.62 14.69 -3.04
CA ALA A 133 -10.17 14.83 -4.37
C ALA A 133 -11.13 13.70 -4.76
N SER A 134 -10.88 12.47 -4.29
CA SER A 134 -11.75 11.32 -4.52
C SER A 134 -13.08 11.40 -3.77
N GLN A 135 -13.12 12.06 -2.61
CA GLN A 135 -14.32 12.20 -1.78
C GLN A 135 -15.23 13.36 -2.23
N ASN A 136 -14.66 14.40 -2.85
CA ASN A 136 -15.39 15.61 -3.23
C ASN A 136 -16.11 15.52 -4.59
N LYS A 137 -15.85 14.51 -5.43
CA LYS A 137 -16.45 14.39 -6.77
C LYS A 137 -17.62 13.42 -6.77
N SER A 138 -18.82 13.94 -7.02
CA SER A 138 -19.99 13.17 -7.44
C SER A 138 -19.77 12.53 -8.81
N ALA A 139 -19.99 11.20 -8.88
CA ALA A 139 -20.09 10.22 -9.98
C ALA A 139 -20.00 10.56 -11.50
N GLU A 140 -19.78 11.79 -11.97
CA GLU A 140 -19.96 12.15 -13.40
C GLU A 140 -18.70 12.59 -14.18
N ASN A 141 -17.49 12.31 -13.71
CA ASN A 141 -16.29 12.36 -14.58
C ASN A 141 -15.20 11.42 -14.07
N ASP A 142 -15.13 10.22 -14.66
CA ASP A 142 -14.29 9.08 -14.24
C ASP A 142 -12.80 9.21 -14.61
N ASP A 143 -12.24 10.42 -14.53
CA ASP A 143 -10.85 10.70 -14.94
C ASP A 143 -10.02 11.26 -13.79
N LEU A 144 -10.11 10.59 -12.63
CA LEU A 144 -9.12 10.80 -11.57
C LEU A 144 -7.79 10.20 -12.02
N LYS A 145 -6.81 11.07 -12.28
CA LYS A 145 -5.42 10.71 -12.62
C LYS A 145 -4.80 9.69 -11.64
N HIS A 146 -5.24 9.73 -10.37
CA HIS A 146 -4.77 8.87 -9.29
C HIS A 146 -5.97 8.29 -8.52
N LYS A 147 -6.51 7.14 -8.96
CA LYS A 147 -7.44 6.33 -8.15
C LYS A 147 -6.64 5.65 -7.03
N ILE A 148 -7.18 5.50 -5.83
CA ILE A 148 -6.44 4.96 -4.67
C ILE A 148 -7.01 3.60 -4.29
N PHE A 149 -6.14 2.64 -4.02
CA PHE A 149 -6.57 1.32 -3.59
C PHE A 149 -7.20 1.37 -2.19
N ILE A 150 -8.26 0.58 -1.99
CA ILE A 150 -9.14 0.68 -0.80
C ILE A 150 -8.39 0.64 0.55
N PRO A 151 -7.41 -0.25 0.79
CA PRO A 151 -6.67 -0.26 2.05
C PRO A 151 -5.98 1.07 2.35
N LEU A 152 -5.36 1.68 1.34
CA LEU A 152 -4.67 2.96 1.48
C LEU A 152 -5.65 4.12 1.72
N LEU A 153 -6.82 4.09 1.06
CA LEU A 153 -7.92 5.02 1.34
C LEU A 153 -8.45 4.87 2.78
N ASN A 154 -8.52 3.63 3.27
CA ASN A 154 -9.06 3.31 4.58
C ASN A 154 -8.14 3.72 5.73
N ILE A 155 -6.85 3.96 5.49
CA ILE A 155 -5.97 4.58 6.49
C ILE A 155 -6.55 5.93 6.93
N ALA A 156 -6.84 6.84 5.99
CA ALA A 156 -7.38 8.16 6.33
C ALA A 156 -8.74 8.10 7.03
N LYS A 157 -9.58 7.10 6.70
CA LYS A 157 -10.92 6.93 7.28
C LYS A 157 -10.90 6.29 8.67
N GLN A 158 -10.07 5.26 8.86
CA GLN A 158 -10.10 4.40 10.06
C GLN A 158 -9.00 4.76 11.06
N ARG A 159 -7.95 5.45 10.61
CA ARG A 159 -6.77 5.84 11.38
C ARG A 159 -6.46 7.33 11.17
N PRO A 160 -7.41 8.23 11.49
CA PRO A 160 -7.18 9.65 11.30
C PRO A 160 -5.95 10.12 12.09
N GLY A 161 -5.07 10.87 11.43
CA GLY A 161 -3.85 11.41 12.04
C GLY A 161 -2.64 10.49 12.02
N VAL A 162 -2.76 9.23 11.58
CA VAL A 162 -1.60 8.36 11.41
C VAL A 162 -0.73 8.85 10.26
N ARG A 163 0.59 8.78 10.43
CA ARG A 163 1.61 9.05 9.42
C ARG A 163 2.64 7.93 9.40
N PRO A 164 3.29 7.66 8.25
CA PRO A 164 4.35 6.65 8.17
C PRO A 164 5.50 6.87 9.16
N THR A 165 5.73 8.10 9.59
CA THR A 165 6.82 8.52 10.49
C THR A 165 6.48 8.46 11.98
N ASP A 166 5.27 8.01 12.36
CA ASP A 166 4.82 7.98 13.76
C ASP A 166 5.40 6.82 14.59
N VAL A 167 6.08 5.87 13.94
CA VAL A 167 6.74 4.74 14.60
C VAL A 167 8.24 4.87 14.62
#